data_AF-A0A972KAJ4-F1
#
_entry.id   AF-A0A972KAJ4-F1
#
_cell.length_a   1.000
_cell.length_b   1.000
_cell.length_c   1.000
_cell.angle_alpha   90.00
_cell.angle_beta   90.00
_cell.angle_gamma   90.00
#
_symmetry.space_group_name_H-M   'P 1'
#
loop_
_entity.id
_entity.type
_entity.pdbx_description
1 polymer ?
#
loop_
_entity_poly.entity_id
_entity_poly.type
_entity_poly.pdbx_seq_one_letter_code
_entity_poly.pdbx_strand_id
1 'polypeptide(L)' 'MNEHLVAYEYGAGRVWGLVEAPSMGAVRDALPELEIYAAVPDWMLPTDLDEIRSRALVSVSDENAVDTIFEAARLRPNS' A
#
# COMPACT_ATOMS: atom_id res chain seq x y z
N MET A 1 -16.06 0.54 -2.11
CA MET A 1 -14.83 -0.27 -2.05
C MET A 1 -14.17 0.02 -0.70
N ASN A 2 -13.35 -0.89 -0.19
CA ASN A 2 -12.65 -0.72 1.08
C ASN A 2 -11.16 -0.51 0.82
N GLU A 3 -10.51 0.35 1.59
CA GLU A 3 -9.05 0.53 1.56
C GLU A 3 -8.39 -0.51 2.46
N HIS A 4 -7.38 -1.21 1.94
CA HIS A 4 -6.58 -2.17 2.70
C HIS A 4 -5.13 -1.68 2.76
N LEU A 5 -4.59 -1.56 3.97
CA LEU A 5 -3.19 -1.21 4.18
C LEU A 5 -2.31 -2.39 3.77
N VAL A 6 -1.32 -2.11 2.93
CA VAL A 6 -0.38 -3.10 2.42
C VAL A 6 1.05 -2.65 2.59
N ALA A 7 1.97 -3.61 2.64
CA ALA A 7 3.39 -3.40 2.51
C ALA A 7 3.98 -4.29 1.42
N TYR A 8 4.80 -3.72 0.57
CA TYR A 8 5.69 -4.44 -0.35
C TYR A 8 7.07 -4.56 0.30
N GLU A 9 7.58 -5.78 0.44
CA GLU A 9 8.93 -6.01 0.96
C GLU A 9 9.97 -5.85 -0.15
N TYR A 10 10.91 -4.93 0.02
CA TYR A 10 11.98 -4.67 -0.95
C TYR A 10 13.34 -4.61 -0.26
N GLY A 11 14.14 -5.67 -0.45
CA GLY A 11 15.46 -5.81 0.16
C GLY A 11 15.37 -5.87 1.69
N ALA A 12 15.97 -4.90 2.39
CA ALA A 12 15.95 -4.79 3.85
C ALA A 12 14.84 -3.86 4.38
N GLY A 13 13.97 -3.33 3.50
CA GLY A 13 12.95 -2.36 3.85
C GLY A 13 11.55 -2.76 3.41
N ARG A 14 10.56 -1.98 3.85
CA ARG A 14 9.15 -2.11 3.47
C ARG A 14 8.66 -0.80 2.88
N VAL A 15 7.85 -0.94 1.84
CA VAL A 15 7.18 0.15 1.15
C VAL A 15 5.68 0.05 1.43
N TRP A 16 5.08 1.11 1.95
CA TRP A 16 3.67 1.13 2.35
C TRP A 16 2.78 1.71 1.26
N GLY A 17 1.60 1.10 1.09
CA GLY A 17 0.58 1.53 0.14
C GLY A 17 -0.83 1.23 0.64
N LEU A 18 -1.83 1.67 -0.11
CA LEU A 18 -3.23 1.33 0.09
C LEU A 18 -3.80 0.72 -1.20
N VAL A 19 -4.56 -0.36 -1.05
CA VAL A 19 -5.26 -0.99 -2.17
C VAL A 19 -6.76 -0.89 -1.96
N GLU A 20 -7.47 -0.34 -2.93
CA GLU A 20 -8.92 -0.40 -2.99
C GLU A 20 -9.38 -1.78 -3.48
N ALA A 21 -10.08 -2.52 -2.63
CA ALA A 21 -10.56 -3.85 -2.95
C ALA A 21 -11.87 -4.18 -2.19
N PRO A 22 -12.69 -5.11 -2.69
CA PRO A 22 -13.89 -5.54 -1.98
C PRO A 22 -13.57 -6.29 -0.67
N SER A 23 -12.41 -6.95 -0.58
CA SER A 23 -11.98 -7.69 0.60
C SER A 23 -10.46 -7.88 0.65
N MET A 24 -9.92 -8.20 1.82
CA MET A 24 -8.50 -8.61 1.95
C MET A 24 -8.19 -9.86 1.11
N GLY A 25 -9.16 -10.76 0.95
CA GLY A 25 -9.01 -11.95 0.10
C GLY A 25 -8.76 -11.57 -1.36
N ALA A 26 -9.50 -10.58 -1.89
CA ALA A 26 -9.30 -10.10 -3.26
C ALA A 26 -7.90 -9.51 -3.47
N VAL A 27 -7.37 -8.77 -2.48
CA VAL A 27 -5.99 -8.27 -2.53
C VAL A 27 -4.99 -9.43 -2.53
N ARG A 28 -5.19 -10.43 -1.66
CA ARG A 28 -4.28 -11.59 -1.56
C ARG A 28 -4.26 -12.43 -2.85
N ASP A 29 -5.40 -12.58 -3.49
CA ASP A 29 -5.55 -13.37 -4.72
C ASP A 29 -4.95 -12.64 -5.93
N ALA A 30 -5.14 -11.32 -6.02
CA ALA A 30 -4.68 -10.52 -7.16
C ALA A 30 -3.23 -10.05 -7.04
N LEU A 31 -2.79 -9.69 -5.82
CA LEU A 31 -1.49 -9.08 -5.52
C LEU A 31 -0.77 -9.88 -4.42
N PRO A 32 -0.38 -11.14 -4.68
CA PRO A 32 0.18 -12.04 -3.65
C PRO A 32 1.53 -11.60 -3.09
N GLU A 33 2.21 -10.66 -3.76
CA GLU A 33 3.50 -10.09 -3.32
C GLU A 33 3.35 -9.05 -2.21
N LEU A 34 2.12 -8.61 -1.92
CA LEU A 34 1.82 -7.62 -0.90
C LEU A 34 1.47 -8.28 0.43
N GLU A 35 2.11 -7.84 1.50
CA GLU A 35 1.71 -8.15 2.87
C GLU A 35 0.52 -7.26 3.26
N ILE A 36 -0.60 -7.86 3.65
CA ILE A 36 -1.84 -7.13 3.99
C ILE A 36 -1.98 -7.01 5.50
N TYR A 37 -2.23 -5.79 5.98
CA TYR A 37 -2.38 -5.48 7.40
C TYR A 37 -3.86 -5.36 7.77
N ALA A 38 -4.29 -6.09 8.79
CA ALA A 38 -5.67 -6.07 9.27
C ALA A 38 -6.03 -4.76 10.01
N ALA A 39 -5.02 -4.01 10.46
CA ALA A 39 -5.17 -2.74 11.15
C ALA A 39 -3.94 -1.86 10.86
N VAL A 40 -4.13 -0.54 11.01
CA VAL A 40 -3.03 0.43 10.96
C VAL A 40 -2.10 0.17 12.17
N PRO A 41 -0.78 0.01 11.99
CA PRO A 41 0.15 -0.18 13.09
C PRO A 41 0.17 1.02 14.06
N ASP A 42 0.35 0.77 15.36
CA ASP A 42 0.29 1.82 16.40
C ASP A 42 1.33 2.94 16.26
N TRP A 43 2.45 2.67 15.57
CA TRP A 43 3.49 3.66 15.31
C TRP A 43 3.17 4.58 14.13
N MET A 44 2.22 4.19 13.26
CA MET A 44 1.86 4.94 12.06
C MET A 44 0.91 6.06 12.45
N LEU A 45 1.34 7.31 12.25
CA LEU A 45 0.52 8.45 12.56
C LEU A 45 -0.60 8.59 11.51
N PRO A 46 -1.75 9.19 11.87
CA PRO A 46 -2.81 9.47 10.90
C PRO A 46 -2.31 10.27 9.68
N THR A 47 -1.38 11.20 9.88
CA THR A 47 -0.75 11.97 8.79
C THR A 47 0.09 11.12 7.86
N ASP A 48 0.74 10.06 8.35
CA ASP A 48 1.49 9.14 7.49
C ASP A 48 0.54 8.36 6.58
N LEU A 49 -0.60 7.94 7.14
CA LEU A 49 -1.64 7.24 6.40
C LEU A 49 -2.28 8.14 5.33
N ASP A 50 -2.55 9.41 5.66
CA ASP A 50 -3.06 10.39 4.70
C ASP A 50 -2.06 10.66 3.59
N GLU A 51 -0.76 10.74 3.91
CA GLU A 51 0.31 10.86 2.91
C GLU A 51 0.34 9.63 1.98
N ILE A 52 0.30 8.42 2.54
CA ILE A 52 0.22 7.16 1.78
C ILE A 52 -1.01 7.16 0.87
N ARG A 53 -2.18 7.55 1.39
CA ARG A 53 -3.42 7.63 0.61
C ARG A 53 -3.31 8.60 -0.57
N SER A 54 -2.65 9.74 -0.36
CA SER A 54 -2.52 10.75 -1.42
C SER A 54 -1.62 10.32 -2.58
N ARG A 55 -0.66 9.41 -2.35
CA ARG A 55 0.40 9.08 -3.32
C ARG A 55 0.41 7.63 -3.80
N ALA A 56 0.05 6.69 -2.93
CA ALA A 56 0.24 5.24 -3.10
C ALA A 56 -1.07 4.49 -2.88
N LEU A 57 -2.20 5.11 -3.24
CA LEU A 57 -3.51 4.46 -3.33
C LEU A 57 -3.73 3.95 -4.76
N VAL A 58 -4.01 2.66 -4.89
CA VAL A 58 -4.25 1.97 -6.18
C VAL A 58 -5.49 1.09 -6.10
N SER A 59 -6.07 0.76 -7.24
CA SER A 59 -7.12 -0.26 -7.31
C SER A 59 -6.50 -1.65 -7.44
N VAL A 60 -7.15 -2.67 -6.87
CA VAL A 60 -6.79 -4.08 -7.08
C VAL A 60 -6.85 -4.50 -8.56
N SER A 61 -7.60 -3.77 -9.38
CA SER A 61 -7.73 -4.01 -10.83
C SER A 61 -6.68 -3.30 -11.68
N ASP A 62 -5.79 -2.49 -11.08
CA ASP A 62 -4.79 -1.76 -11.82
C ASP A 62 -3.70 -2.72 -12.33
N GLU A 63 -3.35 -2.59 -13.61
CA GLU A 63 -2.40 -3.49 -14.29
C GLU A 63 -1.02 -3.53 -13.62
N ASN A 64 -0.60 -2.42 -13.01
CA ASN A 64 0.73 -2.26 -12.38
C ASN A 64 0.62 -1.72 -10.94
N ALA A 65 -0.33 -2.23 -10.16
CA ALA A 65 -0.60 -1.76 -8.80
C ALA A 65 0.64 -1.78 -7.88
N VAL A 66 1.43 -2.86 -7.93
CA VAL A 66 2.65 -3.03 -7.11
C VAL A 66 3.73 -2.01 -7.47
N ASP A 67 4.04 -1.87 -8.76
CA ASP A 67 5.02 -0.90 -9.25
C ASP A 67 4.62 0.53 -8.91
N THR A 68 3.33 0.85 -9.00
CA THR A 68 2.80 2.17 -8.63
C THR A 68 3.00 2.45 -7.14
N ILE A 69 2.69 1.49 -6.26
CA ILE A 69 2.96 1.61 -4.82
C ILE A 69 4.46 1.79 -4.56
N PHE A 70 5.30 1.01 -5.25
CA PHE A 70 6.75 1.07 -5.12
C PHE A 70 7.32 2.45 -5.49
N GLU A 71 6.97 2.96 -6.66
CA GLU A 71 7.44 4.26 -7.16
C GLU A 71 6.91 5.42 -6.31
N ALA A 72 5.64 5.36 -5.90
CA ALA A 72 5.03 6.39 -5.06
C ALA A 72 5.72 6.54 -3.70
N ALA A 73 6.13 5.43 -3.07
CA ALA A 73 6.85 5.49 -1.80
C ALA A 73 8.32 5.88 -1.96
N ARG A 74 8.92 5.61 -3.12
CA ARG A 74 10.30 6.00 -3.45
C ARG A 74 10.45 7.51 -3.63
N LEU A 75 9.42 8.19 -4.14
CA LEU A 75 9.40 9.63 -4.42
C LEU A 75 9.30 10.53 -3.16
N ARG A 76 9.84 10.12 -2.00
CA ARG A 76 9.88 11.01 -0.81
C ARG A 76 10.47 12.37 -1.23
N PRO A 77 9.74 13.48 -1.07
CA PRO A 77 10.33 14.79 -1.32
C PRO A 77 11.52 14.93 -0.38
N ASN A 78 12.70 15.15 -0.95
CA ASN A 78 13.93 15.42 -0.20
C ASN A 78 13.61 16.45 0.88
N SER A 79 13.67 16.02 2.14
CA SER A 79 13.63 16.90 3.31
C SER A 79 14.90 17.74 3.36
#